data_AF-A0A9R0IQQ1-F1
#
_entry.id   AF-A0A9R0IQQ1-F1
#
_cell.length_a   1.000
_cell.length_b   1.000
_cell.length_c   1.000
_cell.angle_alpha   90.00
_cell.angle_beta   90.00
_cell.angle_gamma   90.00
#
_symmetry.space_group_name_H-M   'P 1'
#
loop_
_entity.id
_entity.type
_entity.pdbx_description
1 polymer ?
#
loop_
_entity_poly.entity_id
_entity_poly.type
_entity_poly.pdbx_seq_one_letter_code
_entity_poly.pdbx_strand_id
1 'polypeptide(L)'
;MGDLMKRQFNVLELSGHNFLEWTVDAQMNLKAQGLDHTIKDIMVPGTTEIKTATEQEKAKATVLIRHHLHDSLKTEYLMVENPKELWDSLKERYGHHKRVLLPKAQFDWTNLRFQDFKCVSEYNSTLFKIVSLLRYCDQAVTEDQMIEKTLSTFHANNILLQQQYRERGFKRYSELISLLLVAEQNNDLLLKNHNLRPTGSMAFNEANAVESSNPPEANVAHRGGRGRFNHRGRGRGNHRGRGRGRGRGYLGPRNNNHKGHQQGNQKHTPSKEKDTCFRCGMTGHWGKTCRTAKHLVDLYQASIKGKGKVVEANYVDEENPSGPSFDVSDFFNDNPDSGNDLIFGDNSNI
;
A
#
# COMPACT_ATOMS: atom_id res chain seq x y z
N MET A 1 -45.42 11.37 12.84
CA MET A 1 -44.81 10.97 14.12
C MET A 1 -43.43 10.42 13.85
N GLY A 2 -42.46 11.29 13.63
CA GLY A 2 -41.05 10.93 13.43
C GLY A 2 -40.23 11.46 14.60
N ASP A 3 -39.23 10.69 15.00
CA ASP A 3 -38.09 11.12 15.86
C ASP A 3 -38.26 11.10 17.39
N LEU A 4 -38.96 10.12 17.96
CA LEU A 4 -39.05 9.96 19.43
C LEU A 4 -38.02 9.01 20.06
N MET A 5 -37.17 8.32 19.29
CA MET A 5 -36.17 7.40 19.86
C MET A 5 -34.94 7.27 18.94
N LYS A 6 -34.28 8.38 18.61
CA LYS A 6 -32.89 8.28 18.13
C LYS A 6 -32.03 7.87 19.32
N ARG A 7 -31.43 6.69 19.21
CA ARG A 7 -30.43 6.23 20.19
C ARG A 7 -29.27 7.22 20.19
N GLN A 8 -28.79 7.51 21.39
CA GLN A 8 -27.70 8.47 21.60
C GLN A 8 -26.35 7.87 21.22
N PHE A 9 -26.24 6.55 21.32
CA PHE A 9 -25.06 5.76 20.97
C PHE A 9 -25.46 4.33 20.57
N ASN A 10 -24.47 3.52 20.23
CA ASN A 10 -24.70 2.16 19.74
C ASN A 10 -25.36 1.26 20.79
N VAL A 11 -26.05 0.21 20.33
CA VAL A 11 -26.68 -0.79 21.22
C VAL A 11 -25.62 -1.78 21.69
N LEU A 12 -25.66 -2.17 22.95
CA LEU A 12 -24.84 -3.28 23.45
C LEU A 12 -25.28 -4.56 22.76
N GLU A 13 -24.39 -5.15 21.96
CA GLU A 13 -24.66 -6.42 21.32
C GLU A 13 -24.65 -7.57 22.30
N LEU A 14 -25.41 -8.62 21.99
CA LEU A 14 -25.45 -9.85 22.79
C LEU A 14 -24.07 -10.50 22.95
N SER A 15 -23.24 -10.42 21.90
CA SER A 15 -21.85 -10.90 21.88
C SER A 15 -20.93 -10.16 22.87
N GLY A 16 -21.28 -8.91 23.23
CA GLY A 16 -20.44 -8.04 24.05
C GLY A 16 -19.19 -7.52 23.36
N HIS A 17 -19.05 -7.70 22.04
CA HIS A 17 -17.85 -7.27 21.32
C HIS A 17 -17.66 -5.74 21.36
N ASN A 18 -18.76 -4.98 21.36
CA ASN A 18 -18.79 -3.54 21.49
C ASN A 18 -19.05 -3.06 22.93
N PHE A 19 -18.93 -3.94 23.94
CA PHE A 19 -19.22 -3.61 25.34
C PHE A 19 -18.44 -2.38 25.84
N LEU A 20 -17.28 -2.11 25.25
CA LEU A 20 -16.36 -1.07 25.68
C LEU A 20 -16.72 0.30 25.16
N GLU A 21 -16.90 0.38 23.84
CA GLU A 21 -17.47 1.55 23.19
C GLU A 21 -18.79 1.91 23.87
N TRP A 22 -19.66 0.91 24.05
CA TRP A 22 -20.92 1.06 24.76
C TRP A 22 -20.75 1.57 26.20
N THR A 23 -19.82 1.00 26.97
CA THR A 23 -19.59 1.40 28.37
C THR A 23 -19.12 2.84 28.46
N VAL A 24 -18.21 3.26 27.58
CA VAL A 24 -17.68 4.63 27.54
C VAL A 24 -18.79 5.59 27.15
N ASP A 25 -19.52 5.30 26.08
CA ASP A 25 -20.61 6.15 25.59
C ASP A 25 -21.75 6.25 26.60
N ALA A 26 -22.14 5.13 27.23
CA ALA A 26 -23.17 5.12 28.27
C ALA A 26 -22.73 5.94 29.50
N GLN A 27 -21.48 5.81 29.94
CA GLN A 27 -20.96 6.63 31.04
C GLN A 27 -20.93 8.11 30.69
N MET A 28 -20.48 8.47 29.49
CA MET A 28 -20.45 9.87 29.03
C MET A 28 -21.86 10.46 28.94
N ASN A 29 -22.84 9.69 28.44
CA ASN A 29 -24.24 10.12 28.37
C ASN A 29 -24.87 10.29 29.75
N LEU A 30 -24.65 9.35 30.67
CA LEU A 30 -25.10 9.49 32.06
C LEU A 30 -24.48 10.72 32.73
N LYS A 31 -23.19 10.97 32.51
CA LYS A 31 -22.50 12.16 33.04
C LYS A 31 -23.04 13.46 32.44
N ALA A 32 -23.27 13.51 31.13
CA ALA A 32 -23.84 14.67 30.45
C ALA A 32 -25.25 15.00 30.97
N GLN A 33 -26.00 14.00 31.43
CA GLN A 33 -27.32 14.16 32.03
C GLN A 33 -27.29 14.33 33.56
N GLY A 34 -26.11 14.35 34.19
CA GLY A 34 -25.96 14.48 35.64
C GLY A 34 -26.44 13.26 36.45
N LEU A 35 -26.46 12.08 35.82
CA LEU A 35 -26.92 10.79 36.38
C LEU A 35 -25.75 9.84 36.71
N ASP A 36 -24.50 10.32 36.68
CA ASP A 36 -23.32 9.49 36.94
C ASP A 36 -23.28 8.91 38.36
N HIS A 37 -23.84 9.63 39.34
CA HIS A 37 -23.99 9.15 40.72
C HIS A 37 -24.99 7.99 40.89
N THR A 38 -25.74 7.64 39.84
CA THR A 38 -26.67 6.49 39.88
C THR A 38 -25.96 5.15 39.67
N ILE A 39 -24.80 5.15 39.03
CA ILE A 39 -24.00 3.95 38.71
C ILE A 39 -22.65 3.92 39.43
N LYS A 40 -22.25 5.02 40.05
CA LYS A 40 -20.99 5.17 40.81
C LYS A 40 -21.27 5.97 42.07
N ASP A 41 -20.60 5.62 43.16
CA ASP A 41 -20.69 6.42 44.39
C ASP A 41 -19.81 7.67 44.21
N ILE A 42 -20.44 8.85 44.21
CA ILE A 42 -19.77 10.14 44.05
C ILE A 42 -19.85 10.88 45.38
N MET A 43 -18.69 11.28 45.91
CA MET A 43 -18.62 12.13 47.10
C MET A 43 -19.03 13.56 46.76
N VAL A 44 -19.82 14.18 47.63
CA VAL A 44 -20.15 15.60 47.51
C VAL A 44 -18.90 16.43 47.82
N PRO A 45 -18.53 17.44 47.00
CA PRO A 45 -17.36 18.26 47.24
C PRO A 45 -17.43 18.96 48.61
N GLY A 46 -16.46 18.70 49.48
CA GLY A 46 -16.37 19.31 50.81
C GLY A 46 -17.06 18.55 51.96
N THR A 47 -17.63 17.37 51.70
CA THR A 47 -18.21 16.51 52.77
C THR A 47 -17.81 15.04 52.60
N THR A 48 -18.08 14.22 53.62
CA THR A 48 -17.94 12.75 53.58
C THR A 48 -19.18 12.03 53.06
N GLU A 49 -20.19 12.78 52.58
CA GLU A 49 -21.48 12.22 52.17
C GLU A 49 -21.45 11.76 50.70
N ILE A 50 -21.99 10.56 50.45
CA ILE A 50 -22.19 10.03 49.11
C ILE A 50 -23.46 10.66 48.55
N LYS A 51 -23.38 11.20 47.32
CA LYS A 51 -24.54 11.72 46.62
C LYS A 51 -25.53 10.58 46.36
N THR A 52 -26.63 10.56 47.11
CA THR A 52 -27.68 9.55 46.96
C THR A 52 -28.57 9.88 45.77
N ALA A 53 -28.73 8.93 44.85
CA ALA A 53 -29.64 9.08 43.72
C ALA A 53 -31.11 9.03 44.18
N THR A 54 -31.92 9.96 43.67
CA THR A 54 -33.37 9.92 43.85
C THR A 54 -33.99 8.75 43.05
N GLU A 55 -35.16 8.26 43.45
CA GLU A 55 -35.86 7.19 42.69
C GLU A 55 -36.17 7.60 41.24
N GLN A 56 -36.43 8.89 41.01
CA GLN A 56 -36.63 9.42 39.67
C GLN A 56 -35.35 9.38 38.82
N GLU A 57 -34.19 9.73 39.41
CA GLU A 57 -32.90 9.65 38.73
C GLU A 57 -32.51 8.19 38.43
N LYS A 58 -32.77 7.28 39.38
CA LYS A 58 -32.55 5.84 39.17
C LYS A 58 -33.40 5.33 38.01
N ALA A 59 -34.70 5.64 38.00
CA ALA A 59 -35.59 5.25 36.91
C ALA A 59 -35.14 5.80 35.55
N LYS A 60 -34.72 7.08 35.49
CA LYS A 60 -34.17 7.69 34.26
C LYS A 60 -32.92 6.96 33.76
N ALA A 61 -31.98 6.67 34.65
CA ALA A 61 -30.77 5.93 34.32
C ALA A 61 -31.08 4.50 33.83
N THR A 62 -31.98 3.78 34.51
CA THR A 62 -32.41 2.44 34.11
C THR A 62 -33.07 2.43 32.73
N VAL A 63 -33.95 3.41 32.43
CA VAL A 63 -34.56 3.55 31.10
C VAL A 63 -33.51 3.81 30.03
N LEU A 64 -32.55 4.69 30.30
CA LEU A 64 -31.46 4.99 29.36
C LEU A 64 -30.62 3.75 29.07
N ILE A 65 -30.16 3.05 30.11
CA ILE A 65 -29.35 1.83 29.95
C ILE A 65 -30.15 0.79 29.15
N ARG A 66 -31.38 0.48 29.58
CA ARG A 66 -32.24 -0.50 28.88
C ARG A 66 -32.52 -0.14 27.44
N HIS A 67 -32.67 1.15 27.10
CA HIS A 67 -32.90 1.60 25.73
C HIS A 67 -31.75 1.22 24.77
N HIS A 68 -30.54 1.14 25.31
CA HIS A 68 -29.31 0.82 24.59
C HIS A 68 -28.85 -0.63 24.79
N LEU A 69 -29.70 -1.52 25.29
CA LEU A 69 -29.44 -2.96 25.33
C LEU A 69 -30.04 -3.68 24.13
N HIS A 70 -29.43 -4.80 23.72
CA HIS A 70 -30.06 -5.76 22.82
C HIS A 70 -31.33 -6.34 23.47
N ASP A 71 -32.34 -6.67 22.67
CA ASP A 71 -33.66 -7.06 23.19
C ASP A 71 -33.60 -8.31 24.09
N SER A 72 -32.75 -9.29 23.77
CA SER A 72 -32.52 -10.46 24.64
C SER A 72 -31.94 -10.10 26.01
N LEU A 73 -31.07 -9.08 26.08
CA LEU A 73 -30.54 -8.59 27.35
C LEU A 73 -31.63 -7.85 28.14
N LYS A 74 -32.50 -7.09 27.45
CA LYS A 74 -33.64 -6.43 28.12
C LYS A 74 -34.58 -7.44 28.76
N THR A 75 -34.85 -8.57 28.11
CA THR A 75 -35.71 -9.62 28.66
C THR A 75 -35.08 -10.30 29.86
N GLU A 76 -33.77 -10.54 29.83
CA GLU A 76 -33.03 -11.18 30.93
C GLU A 76 -32.96 -10.29 32.17
N TYR A 77 -32.68 -8.99 31.97
CA TYR A 77 -32.57 -8.02 33.06
C TYR A 77 -33.88 -7.25 33.33
N LEU A 78 -35.03 -7.78 32.89
CA LEU A 78 -36.32 -7.09 32.99
C LEU A 78 -36.71 -6.74 34.43
N MET A 79 -36.33 -7.58 35.40
CA MET A 79 -36.66 -7.42 36.82
C MET A 79 -35.66 -6.55 37.59
N VAL A 80 -34.53 -6.18 36.99
CA VAL A 80 -33.50 -5.37 37.66
C VAL A 80 -33.86 -3.89 37.57
N GLU A 81 -34.47 -3.35 38.62
CA GLU A 81 -34.92 -1.95 38.67
C GLU A 81 -33.77 -0.98 38.99
N ASN A 82 -32.80 -1.43 39.78
CA ASN A 82 -31.67 -0.62 40.21
C ASN A 82 -30.63 -0.47 39.10
N PRO A 83 -30.31 0.76 38.65
CA PRO A 83 -29.35 0.99 37.57
C PRO A 83 -27.93 0.53 37.93
N LYS A 84 -27.52 0.62 39.20
CA LYS A 84 -26.20 0.18 39.66
C LYS A 84 -26.06 -1.34 39.57
N GLU A 85 -27.07 -2.07 40.02
CA GLU A 85 -27.12 -3.53 39.93
C GLU A 85 -27.12 -4.02 38.48
N LEU A 86 -27.90 -3.37 37.61
CA LEU A 86 -27.92 -3.65 36.18
C LEU A 86 -26.53 -3.42 35.56
N TRP A 87 -25.91 -2.29 35.90
CA TRP A 87 -24.60 -1.91 35.41
C TRP A 87 -23.49 -2.87 35.84
N ASP A 88 -23.50 -3.27 37.12
CA ASP A 88 -22.52 -4.20 37.68
C ASP A 88 -22.74 -5.62 37.13
N SER A 89 -23.98 -6.05 36.91
CA SER A 89 -24.28 -7.34 36.26
C SER A 89 -23.75 -7.39 34.82
N LEU A 90 -23.91 -6.32 34.05
CA LEU A 90 -23.37 -6.22 32.69
C LEU A 90 -21.83 -6.23 32.70
N LYS A 91 -21.22 -5.53 33.66
CA LYS A 91 -19.76 -5.57 33.87
C LYS A 91 -19.27 -6.93 34.30
N GLU A 92 -19.99 -7.68 35.11
CA GLU A 92 -19.59 -9.03 35.50
C GLU A 92 -19.64 -9.96 34.28
N ARG A 93 -20.76 -9.90 33.54
CA ARG A 93 -20.96 -10.71 32.34
C ARG A 93 -19.91 -10.44 31.28
N TYR A 94 -19.57 -9.19 31.00
CA TYR A 94 -18.66 -8.83 29.90
C TYR A 94 -17.27 -8.39 30.37
N GLY A 95 -17.02 -8.32 31.68
CA GLY A 95 -15.74 -7.85 32.25
C GLY A 95 -14.58 -8.82 32.04
N HIS A 96 -14.87 -10.08 31.72
CA HIS A 96 -13.85 -11.05 31.33
C HIS A 96 -13.25 -10.77 29.95
N HIS A 97 -13.84 -9.87 29.16
CA HIS A 97 -13.39 -9.55 27.81
C HIS A 97 -11.94 -9.02 27.81
N LYS A 98 -11.53 -8.24 28.81
CA LYS A 98 -10.11 -7.85 29.00
C LYS A 98 -9.20 -9.06 29.11
N ARG A 99 -9.59 -10.05 29.92
CA ARG A 99 -8.80 -11.26 30.17
C ARG A 99 -8.65 -12.13 28.93
N VAL A 100 -9.67 -12.13 28.06
CA VAL A 100 -9.63 -12.89 26.79
C VAL A 100 -8.80 -12.16 25.73
N LEU A 101 -8.89 -10.83 25.65
CA LEU A 101 -8.14 -10.06 24.65
C LEU A 101 -6.65 -9.90 25.00
N LEU A 102 -6.33 -9.79 26.29
CA LEU A 102 -4.98 -9.46 26.75
C LEU A 102 -3.91 -10.42 26.20
N PRO A 103 -4.04 -11.75 26.27
CA PRO A 103 -3.02 -12.66 25.73
C PRO A 103 -2.79 -12.48 24.23
N LYS A 104 -3.87 -12.23 23.48
CA LYS A 104 -3.78 -11.99 22.04
C LYS A 104 -3.08 -10.66 21.74
N ALA A 105 -3.45 -9.59 22.43
CA ALA A 105 -2.82 -8.28 22.24
C ALA A 105 -1.32 -8.31 22.61
N GLN A 106 -0.95 -9.04 23.67
CA GLN A 106 0.45 -9.28 24.03
C GLN A 106 1.19 -10.06 22.95
N PHE A 107 0.59 -11.14 22.44
CA PHE A 107 1.17 -11.91 21.34
C PHE A 107 1.38 -11.04 20.09
N ASP A 108 0.35 -10.30 19.68
CA ASP A 108 0.41 -9.39 18.53
C ASP A 108 1.48 -8.32 18.75
N TRP A 109 1.58 -7.75 19.95
CA TRP A 109 2.66 -6.81 20.30
C TRP A 109 4.02 -7.46 20.20
N THR A 110 4.24 -8.64 20.81
CA THR A 110 5.56 -9.29 20.77
C THR A 110 6.03 -9.59 19.35
N ASN A 111 5.13 -10.00 18.46
CA ASN A 111 5.44 -10.39 17.09
C ASN A 111 5.29 -9.26 16.06
N LEU A 112 4.87 -8.07 16.47
CA LEU A 112 4.82 -6.91 15.58
C LEU A 112 6.23 -6.56 15.11
N ARG A 113 6.46 -6.61 13.80
CA ARG A 113 7.73 -6.21 13.17
C ARG A 113 7.51 -5.21 12.04
N PHE A 114 8.30 -4.14 12.03
CA PHE A 114 8.25 -3.11 11.00
C PHE A 114 8.51 -3.66 9.60
N GLN A 115 9.49 -4.56 9.46
CA GLN A 115 9.84 -5.20 8.19
C GLN A 115 8.73 -6.03 7.52
N ASP A 116 7.68 -6.41 8.25
CA ASP A 116 6.59 -7.25 7.71
C ASP A 116 5.55 -6.43 6.92
N PHE A 117 5.68 -5.10 6.89
CA PHE A 117 4.76 -4.17 6.24
C PHE A 117 5.35 -3.56 4.97
N LYS A 118 4.50 -3.29 3.98
CA LYS A 118 4.93 -2.69 2.72
C LYS A 118 5.17 -1.19 2.84
N CYS A 119 4.41 -0.52 3.70
CA CYS A 119 4.55 0.90 3.91
C CYS A 119 4.46 1.29 5.39
N VAL A 120 5.04 2.46 5.70
CA VAL A 120 5.08 3.03 7.05
C VAL A 120 3.67 3.24 7.61
N SER A 121 2.72 3.66 6.76
CA SER A 121 1.34 3.92 7.19
C SER A 121 0.57 2.67 7.63
N GLU A 122 0.77 1.53 6.97
CA GLU A 122 0.16 0.25 7.34
C GLU A 122 0.67 -0.23 8.70
N TYR A 123 2.00 -0.21 8.89
CA TYR A 123 2.62 -0.50 10.17
C TYR A 123 2.10 0.41 11.28
N ASN A 124 2.03 1.71 11.01
CA ASN A 124 1.57 2.68 12.00
C ASN A 124 0.14 2.39 12.47
N SER A 125 -0.75 2.06 11.51
CA SER A 125 -2.13 1.70 11.81
C SER A 125 -2.23 0.44 12.68
N THR A 126 -1.45 -0.60 12.38
CA THR A 126 -1.47 -1.84 13.16
C THR A 126 -0.86 -1.67 14.55
N LEU A 127 0.23 -0.91 14.68
CA LEU A 127 0.81 -0.55 15.96
C LEU A 127 -0.21 0.14 16.87
N PHE A 128 -0.91 1.16 16.37
CA PHE A 128 -1.91 1.88 17.18
C PHE A 128 -3.12 1.00 17.53
N LYS A 129 -3.53 0.07 16.66
CA LYS A 129 -4.58 -0.91 16.99
C LYS A 129 -4.14 -1.80 18.17
N ILE A 130 -2.92 -2.30 18.17
CA ILE A 130 -2.40 -3.15 19.25
C ILE A 130 -2.23 -2.33 20.53
N VAL A 131 -1.61 -1.14 20.46
CA VAL A 131 -1.39 -0.27 21.61
C VAL A 131 -2.72 0.16 22.25
N SER A 132 -3.76 0.44 21.46
CA SER A 132 -5.08 0.77 22.00
C SER A 132 -5.74 -0.41 22.72
N LEU A 133 -5.61 -1.63 22.20
CA LEU A 133 -6.06 -2.85 22.87
C LEU A 133 -5.29 -3.13 24.17
N LEU A 134 -3.97 -2.95 24.18
CA LEU A 134 -3.15 -3.12 25.39
C LEU A 134 -3.50 -2.08 26.46
N ARG A 135 -3.62 -0.80 26.06
CA ARG A 135 -4.07 0.29 26.95
C ARG A 135 -5.44 -0.01 27.54
N TYR A 136 -6.35 -0.55 26.72
CA TYR A 136 -7.67 -0.99 27.18
C TYR A 136 -7.58 -2.13 28.22
N CYS A 137 -6.64 -3.07 28.06
CA CYS A 137 -6.36 -4.13 29.02
C CYS A 137 -5.49 -3.69 30.21
N ASP A 138 -5.45 -2.38 30.50
CA ASP A 138 -4.69 -1.77 31.60
C ASP A 138 -3.16 -2.00 31.49
N GLN A 139 -2.66 -2.30 30.29
CA GLN A 139 -1.23 -2.37 29.97
C GLN A 139 -0.84 -1.19 29.07
N ALA A 140 -0.54 -0.05 29.68
CA ALA A 140 -0.12 1.12 28.93
C ALA A 140 1.26 0.88 28.29
N VAL A 141 1.32 1.02 26.96
CA VAL A 141 2.58 1.10 26.21
C VAL A 141 3.04 2.55 26.17
N THR A 142 4.31 2.78 26.51
CA THR A 142 4.94 4.11 26.52
C THR A 142 5.43 4.51 25.13
N GLU A 143 5.63 5.82 24.92
CA GLU A 143 6.21 6.35 23.67
C GLU A 143 7.56 5.70 23.34
N ASP A 144 8.44 5.58 24.34
CA ASP A 144 9.76 4.95 24.19
C ASP A 144 9.64 3.49 23.77
N GLN A 145 8.68 2.75 24.32
CA GLN A 145 8.41 1.37 23.90
C GLN A 145 7.94 1.30 22.46
N MET A 146 7.11 2.24 22.00
CA MET A 146 6.67 2.30 20.59
C MET A 146 7.86 2.59 19.66
N ILE A 147 8.68 3.60 20.01
CA ILE A 147 9.89 3.97 19.27
C ILE A 147 10.85 2.78 19.17
N GLU A 148 11.21 2.17 20.30
CA GLU A 148 12.12 1.04 20.32
C GLU A 148 11.54 -0.17 19.59
N LYS A 149 10.23 -0.42 19.71
CA LYS A 149 9.57 -1.51 18.98
C LYS A 149 9.67 -1.34 17.46
N THR A 150 9.51 -0.11 16.98
CA THR A 150 9.67 0.22 15.56
C THR A 150 11.10 0.04 15.11
N LEU A 151 12.06 0.68 15.79
CA LEU A 151 13.46 0.65 15.41
C LEU A 151 14.08 -0.75 15.54
N SER A 152 13.73 -1.52 16.58
CA SER A 152 14.28 -2.86 16.82
C SER A 152 13.80 -3.92 15.81
N THR A 153 12.83 -3.61 14.98
CA THR A 153 12.22 -4.56 14.03
C THR A 153 12.39 -4.15 12.57
N PHE A 154 13.37 -3.28 12.32
CA PHE A 154 13.85 -2.99 10.97
C PHE A 154 14.50 -4.23 10.35
N HIS A 155 14.48 -4.28 9.02
CA HIS A 155 15.17 -5.34 8.28
C HIS A 155 16.68 -5.30 8.55
N ALA A 156 17.34 -6.46 8.55
CA ALA A 156 18.77 -6.57 8.85
C ALA A 156 19.66 -5.74 7.91
N ASN A 157 19.22 -5.50 6.67
CA ASN A 157 19.95 -4.64 5.73
C ASN A 157 19.94 -3.15 6.13
N ASN A 158 19.02 -2.74 7.01
CA ASN A 158 18.81 -1.35 7.42
C ASN A 158 19.42 -1.05 8.81
N ILE A 159 20.40 -1.82 9.27
CA ILE A 159 21.04 -1.63 10.59
C ILE A 159 21.65 -0.23 10.74
N LEU A 160 22.28 0.32 9.69
CA LEU A 160 22.85 1.67 9.74
C LEU A 160 21.77 2.74 9.90
N LEU A 161 20.68 2.63 9.15
CA LEU A 161 19.53 3.54 9.24
C LEU A 161 18.87 3.47 10.62
N GLN A 162 18.73 2.27 11.18
CA GLN A 162 18.27 2.07 12.54
C GLN A 162 19.15 2.81 13.56
N GLN A 163 20.48 2.67 13.47
CA GLN A 163 21.42 3.35 14.36
C GLN A 163 21.28 4.87 14.25
N GLN A 164 21.20 5.40 13.04
CA GLN A 164 21.00 6.84 12.80
C GLN A 164 19.72 7.38 13.43
N TYR A 165 18.60 6.64 13.35
CA TYR A 165 17.36 7.07 14.01
C TYR A 165 17.44 7.00 15.54
N ARG A 166 18.19 6.05 16.11
CA ARG A 166 18.43 6.00 17.55
C ARG A 166 19.27 7.17 18.04
N GLU A 167 20.30 7.55 17.30
CA GLU A 167 21.18 8.68 17.66
C GLU A 167 20.45 10.02 17.69
N ARG A 168 19.36 10.17 16.93
CA ARG A 168 18.50 11.37 16.98
C ARG A 168 17.73 11.54 18.29
N GLY A 169 17.53 10.46 19.05
CA GLY A 169 16.95 10.53 20.40
C GLY A 169 15.53 11.10 20.46
N PHE A 170 14.62 10.61 19.60
CA PHE A 170 13.21 11.03 19.60
C PHE A 170 12.54 10.80 20.96
N LYS A 171 11.74 11.78 21.41
CA LYS A 171 10.98 11.68 22.68
C LYS A 171 9.53 11.30 22.48
N ARG A 172 9.00 11.50 21.26
CA ARG A 172 7.63 11.18 20.89
C ARG A 172 7.64 10.30 19.66
N TYR A 173 6.82 9.26 19.67
CA TYR A 173 6.67 8.37 18.52
C TYR A 173 6.16 9.13 17.27
N SER A 174 5.37 10.19 17.47
CA SER A 174 4.91 11.07 16.39
C SER A 174 6.05 11.70 15.59
N GLU A 175 7.18 12.02 16.24
CA GLU A 175 8.35 12.61 15.57
C GLU A 175 9.01 11.56 14.67
N LEU A 176 9.27 10.36 15.21
CA LEU A 176 9.83 9.24 14.45
C LEU A 176 8.97 8.89 13.24
N ILE A 177 7.67 8.69 13.44
CA ILE A 177 6.79 8.24 12.36
C ILE A 177 6.64 9.29 11.26
N SER A 178 6.59 10.57 11.63
CA SER A 178 6.55 11.67 10.64
C SER A 178 7.76 11.64 9.72
N LEU A 179 8.94 11.37 10.30
CA LEU A 179 10.19 11.34 9.56
C LEU A 179 10.28 10.10 8.67
N LEU A 180 9.88 8.93 9.18
CA LEU A 180 9.82 7.71 8.37
C LEU A 180 8.88 7.86 7.17
N LEU A 181 7.73 8.55 7.34
CA LEU A 181 6.80 8.82 6.24
C LEU A 181 7.40 9.76 5.18
N VAL A 182 8.09 10.82 5.59
CA VAL A 182 8.78 11.73 4.67
C VAL A 182 9.88 10.99 3.90
N ALA A 183 10.68 10.19 4.60
CA ALA A 183 11.74 9.40 3.99
C ALA A 183 11.16 8.41 2.97
N GLU A 184 10.07 7.70 3.29
CA GLU A 184 9.40 6.77 2.38
C GLU A 184 8.98 7.47 1.07
N GLN A 185 8.40 8.66 1.17
CA GLN A 185 8.02 9.45 0.00
C GLN A 185 9.23 9.92 -0.82
N ASN A 186 10.32 10.35 -0.15
CA ASN A 186 11.54 10.78 -0.81
C ASN A 186 12.18 9.64 -1.61
N ASN A 187 12.24 8.43 -1.05
CA ASN A 187 12.70 7.24 -1.75
C ASN A 187 11.87 6.92 -2.98
N ASP A 188 10.54 6.95 -2.85
CA ASP A 188 9.63 6.70 -3.97
C ASP A 188 9.90 7.68 -5.12
N LEU A 189 10.16 8.95 -4.79
CA LEU A 189 10.53 9.97 -5.77
C LEU A 189 11.91 9.71 -6.37
N LEU A 190 12.91 9.32 -5.57
CA LEU A 190 14.25 8.99 -6.02
C LEU A 190 14.22 7.82 -7.02
N LEU A 191 13.48 6.75 -6.71
CA LEU A 191 13.29 5.61 -7.60
C LEU A 191 12.57 6.00 -8.89
N LYS A 192 11.52 6.84 -8.81
CA LYS A 192 10.86 7.39 -10.00
C LYS A 192 11.82 8.21 -10.85
N ASN A 193 12.61 9.09 -10.26
CA ASN A 193 13.59 9.92 -10.96
C ASN A 193 14.67 9.09 -11.66
N HIS A 194 15.17 8.05 -11.00
CA HIS A 194 16.11 7.10 -11.60
C HIS A 194 15.50 6.40 -12.82
N ASN A 195 14.25 5.92 -12.70
CA ASN A 195 13.56 5.24 -13.78
C ASN A 195 13.18 6.17 -14.95
N LEU A 196 13.05 7.48 -14.72
CA LEU A 196 12.76 8.47 -15.76
C LEU A 196 13.95 8.74 -16.71
N ARG A 197 15.18 8.47 -16.28
CA ARG A 197 16.38 8.66 -17.11
C ARG A 197 17.31 7.45 -16.97
N PRO A 198 17.39 6.58 -18.00
CA PRO A 198 18.47 5.61 -18.06
C PRO A 198 19.82 6.32 -17.94
N THR A 199 20.66 5.81 -17.06
CA THR A 199 22.01 6.32 -16.82
C THR A 199 22.76 6.46 -18.16
N GLY A 200 23.09 7.69 -18.56
CA GLY A 200 23.77 8.00 -19.83
C GLY A 200 22.94 8.74 -20.89
N SER A 201 21.67 9.06 -20.63
CA SER A 201 20.90 9.98 -21.47
C SER A 201 21.33 11.44 -21.22
N MET A 202 22.01 12.06 -22.19
CA MET A 202 22.30 13.50 -22.16
C MET A 202 20.98 14.29 -22.10
N ALA A 203 20.92 15.33 -21.27
CA ALA A 203 19.84 16.30 -21.35
C ALA A 203 19.78 16.82 -22.80
N PHE A 204 18.62 16.74 -23.45
CA PHE A 204 18.42 17.41 -24.73
C PHE A 204 18.67 18.89 -24.49
N ASN A 205 19.70 19.45 -25.14
CA ASN A 205 19.90 20.89 -25.16
C ASN A 205 18.66 21.51 -25.81
N GLU A 206 17.93 22.27 -25.01
CA GLU A 206 16.80 23.08 -25.43
C GLU A 206 17.33 24.12 -26.43
N ALA A 207 17.25 23.79 -27.73
CA ALA A 207 17.60 24.72 -28.79
C ALA A 207 16.53 25.81 -28.83
N ASN A 208 16.91 27.00 -28.33
CA ASN A 208 16.15 28.24 -28.38
C ASN A 208 15.29 28.36 -29.66
N ALA A 209 13.96 28.25 -29.49
CA ALA A 209 13.01 28.67 -30.49
C ALA A 209 13.03 30.21 -30.53
N VAL A 210 13.73 30.77 -31.52
CA VAL A 210 13.69 32.21 -31.80
C VAL A 210 12.29 32.55 -32.32
N GLU A 211 11.60 33.42 -31.59
CA GLU A 211 10.40 34.14 -32.02
C GLU A 211 10.64 34.81 -33.38
N SER A 212 9.74 34.57 -34.33
CA SER A 212 9.51 35.52 -35.42
C SER A 212 8.03 35.53 -35.78
N SER A 213 7.39 36.61 -35.40
CA SER A 213 6.10 37.13 -35.86
C SER A 213 5.87 36.99 -37.37
N ASN A 214 4.67 36.54 -37.77
CA ASN A 214 4.06 36.75 -39.10
C ASN A 214 3.24 38.08 -39.09
N PRO A 215 2.66 38.63 -40.20
CA PRO A 215 2.54 38.24 -41.64
C PRO A 215 2.77 39.49 -42.60
N PRO A 216 2.26 39.68 -43.87
CA PRO A 216 1.42 38.87 -44.78
C PRO A 216 1.84 38.80 -46.28
N GLU A 217 0.99 38.12 -47.05
CA GLU A 217 0.98 37.76 -48.49
C GLU A 217 1.38 38.84 -49.52
N ALA A 218 2.11 38.44 -50.58
CA ALA A 218 1.75 38.67 -52.01
C ALA A 218 2.82 38.13 -53.01
N ASN A 219 2.41 37.13 -53.79
CA ASN A 219 2.72 36.84 -55.21
C ASN A 219 4.01 37.39 -55.87
N VAL A 220 4.94 36.52 -56.29
CA VAL A 220 5.48 36.50 -57.68
C VAL A 220 5.91 35.07 -58.05
N ALA A 221 5.25 34.52 -59.07
CA ALA A 221 5.65 33.30 -59.76
C ALA A 221 6.85 33.56 -60.67
N HIS A 222 7.87 32.70 -60.66
CA HIS A 222 8.74 32.48 -61.82
C HIS A 222 9.04 30.99 -62.05
N ARG A 223 8.82 30.61 -63.31
CA ARG A 223 8.94 29.29 -63.92
C ARG A 223 10.40 28.85 -64.06
N GLY A 224 10.58 27.53 -64.20
CA GLY A 224 11.49 27.00 -65.23
C GLY A 224 12.68 26.23 -64.69
N GLY A 225 12.74 24.93 -65.01
CA GLY A 225 13.83 24.05 -64.64
C GLY A 225 14.99 23.95 -65.64
N ARG A 226 15.76 22.86 -65.47
CA ARG A 226 16.79 22.24 -66.32
C ARG A 226 18.25 22.68 -66.09
N GLY A 227 19.11 21.66 -65.92
CA GLY A 227 20.55 21.69 -66.24
C GLY A 227 21.42 21.00 -65.18
N ARG A 228 21.63 19.68 -65.21
CA ARG A 228 22.80 18.99 -65.83
C ARG A 228 24.16 19.60 -65.48
N PHE A 229 25.03 18.83 -64.81
CA PHE A 229 26.30 18.37 -65.41
C PHE A 229 26.78 17.05 -64.76
N ASN A 230 27.09 16.10 -65.65
CA ASN A 230 27.72 14.80 -65.43
C ASN A 230 29.25 14.94 -65.37
N HIS A 231 29.94 13.90 -64.86
CA HIS A 231 31.17 13.23 -65.37
C HIS A 231 31.88 12.52 -64.19
N ARG A 232 32.37 11.27 -64.17
CA ARG A 232 32.71 10.13 -65.08
C ARG A 232 32.70 8.88 -64.17
N GLY A 233 32.38 7.62 -64.51
CA GLY A 233 32.48 6.85 -65.75
C GLY A 233 33.53 5.72 -65.61
N ARG A 234 33.10 4.44 -65.72
CA ARG A 234 33.81 3.18 -66.15
C ARG A 234 33.16 1.97 -65.44
N GLY A 235 32.64 0.89 -66.03
CA GLY A 235 32.55 0.41 -67.42
C GLY A 235 32.96 -1.07 -67.53
N ARG A 236 32.08 -1.89 -68.17
CA ARG A 236 32.29 -3.23 -68.81
C ARG A 236 32.16 -4.49 -67.91
N GLY A 237 31.49 -5.58 -68.32
CA GLY A 237 30.89 -5.93 -69.61
C GLY A 237 30.10 -7.27 -69.62
N ASN A 238 29.30 -7.44 -70.68
CA ASN A 238 28.51 -8.61 -71.08
C ASN A 238 29.31 -9.91 -71.16
N HIS A 239 28.65 -11.08 -71.06
CA HIS A 239 28.83 -12.24 -71.97
C HIS A 239 27.50 -12.97 -72.23
N ARG A 240 27.39 -13.52 -73.44
CA ARG A 240 26.21 -14.02 -74.18
C ARG A 240 25.91 -15.50 -73.88
N GLY A 241 24.69 -15.98 -74.15
CA GLY A 241 24.53 -17.39 -74.59
C GLY A 241 23.17 -18.09 -74.46
N ARG A 242 22.34 -17.99 -75.51
CA ARG A 242 21.58 -19.07 -76.19
C ARG A 242 20.78 -20.14 -75.38
N GLY A 243 19.44 -20.05 -75.50
CA GLY A 243 18.69 -20.92 -76.43
C GLY A 243 17.85 -22.10 -75.89
N ARG A 244 16.65 -22.23 -76.50
CA ARG A 244 15.73 -23.40 -76.59
C ARG A 244 14.92 -23.69 -75.32
N GLY A 245 13.60 -23.80 -75.29
CA GLY A 245 12.58 -24.04 -76.32
C GLY A 245 11.69 -25.22 -75.87
N ARG A 246 10.36 -25.11 -76.12
CA ARG A 246 9.25 -26.08 -75.87
C ARG A 246 8.67 -26.02 -74.44
N GLY A 247 7.36 -25.94 -74.21
CA GLY A 247 6.19 -25.95 -75.08
C GLY A 247 4.94 -26.23 -74.23
N ARG A 248 3.89 -25.42 -74.47
CA ARG A 248 2.43 -25.67 -74.37
C ARG A 248 1.84 -26.54 -73.24
N GLY A 249 0.82 -26.01 -72.58
CA GLY A 249 -0.23 -26.82 -71.95
C GLY A 249 -1.16 -26.04 -71.01
N TYR A 250 -2.12 -25.30 -71.57
CA TYR A 250 -3.28 -24.73 -70.88
C TYR A 250 -4.17 -25.87 -70.35
N LEU A 251 -4.79 -25.73 -69.17
CA LEU A 251 -6.20 -26.08 -68.88
C LEU A 251 -6.55 -25.76 -67.41
N GLY A 252 -7.76 -25.20 -67.26
CA GLY A 252 -8.29 -24.57 -66.05
C GLY A 252 -8.97 -25.51 -65.04
N PRO A 253 -9.80 -24.93 -64.13
CA PRO A 253 -9.99 -25.39 -62.76
C PRO A 253 -11.25 -26.24 -62.54
N ARG A 254 -11.27 -27.12 -61.52
CA ARG A 254 -12.54 -27.50 -60.84
C ARG A 254 -12.38 -28.27 -59.52
N ASN A 255 -13.05 -27.72 -58.49
CA ASN A 255 -13.77 -28.33 -57.37
C ASN A 255 -14.05 -29.85 -57.43
N ASN A 256 -13.86 -30.59 -56.32
CA ASN A 256 -14.86 -30.77 -55.23
C ASN A 256 -14.40 -31.82 -54.19
N ASN A 257 -14.61 -31.47 -52.91
CA ASN A 257 -15.07 -32.26 -51.74
C ASN A 257 -14.83 -33.78 -51.65
N HIS A 258 -14.30 -34.23 -50.50
CA HIS A 258 -14.97 -35.14 -49.53
C HIS A 258 -14.21 -35.08 -48.17
N LYS A 259 -14.88 -34.62 -47.09
CA LYS A 259 -15.44 -35.41 -45.96
C LYS A 259 -14.36 -36.24 -45.23
N GLY A 260 -14.09 -36.10 -43.95
CA GLY A 260 -14.75 -35.40 -42.83
C GLY A 260 -14.51 -36.23 -41.56
N HIS A 261 -14.27 -35.60 -40.41
CA HIS A 261 -14.79 -36.02 -39.10
C HIS A 261 -14.63 -34.89 -38.07
N GLN A 262 -15.79 -34.36 -37.69
CA GLN A 262 -16.21 -33.73 -36.42
C GLN A 262 -15.63 -34.48 -35.19
N GLN A 263 -15.32 -33.93 -34.01
CA GLN A 263 -15.99 -33.02 -33.04
C GLN A 263 -14.89 -32.71 -31.98
N GLY A 264 -14.84 -31.66 -31.16
CA GLY A 264 -15.74 -30.57 -30.84
C GLY A 264 -15.10 -29.63 -29.79
N ASN A 265 -15.56 -28.38 -29.83
CA ASN A 265 -15.73 -27.38 -28.77
C ASN A 265 -14.66 -27.03 -27.70
N GLN A 266 -14.32 -25.73 -27.78
CA GLN A 266 -14.33 -24.70 -26.73
C GLN A 266 -13.09 -24.45 -25.86
N LYS A 267 -12.62 -23.20 -26.03
CA LYS A 267 -11.97 -22.28 -25.07
C LYS A 267 -10.60 -22.69 -24.55
N HIS A 268 -9.58 -21.96 -25.00
CA HIS A 268 -8.89 -20.92 -24.23
C HIS A 268 -7.68 -20.46 -25.04
N THR A 269 -7.55 -19.17 -25.30
CA THR A 269 -6.30 -18.56 -25.76
C THR A 269 -5.24 -18.67 -24.68
N PRO A 270 -4.07 -19.32 -24.90
CA PRO A 270 -2.90 -19.09 -24.06
C PRO A 270 -2.11 -17.94 -24.64
N SER A 271 -1.88 -16.96 -23.77
CA SER A 271 -0.94 -15.86 -23.94
C SER A 271 0.41 -16.33 -24.49
N LYS A 272 0.99 -15.49 -25.35
CA LYS A 272 2.30 -15.62 -26.02
C LYS A 272 3.44 -15.93 -25.02
N GLU A 273 3.87 -17.18 -24.94
CA GLU A 273 5.27 -17.47 -24.59
C GLU A 273 6.14 -17.11 -25.81
N LYS A 274 7.10 -16.22 -25.61
CA LYS A 274 8.02 -15.78 -26.67
C LYS A 274 8.95 -16.94 -27.00
N ASP A 275 8.92 -17.48 -28.22
CA ASP A 275 9.88 -18.49 -28.69
C ASP A 275 11.33 -18.05 -28.41
N THR A 276 11.99 -18.70 -27.45
CA THR A 276 13.39 -18.46 -27.08
C THR A 276 14.34 -19.28 -27.95
N CYS A 277 15.49 -18.71 -28.31
CA CYS A 277 16.51 -19.41 -29.08
C CYS A 277 17.12 -20.58 -28.30
N PHE A 278 16.97 -21.81 -28.78
CA PHE A 278 17.54 -23.02 -28.13
C PHE A 278 19.08 -23.01 -27.99
N ARG A 279 19.82 -22.13 -28.68
CA ARG A 279 21.29 -22.02 -28.52
C ARG A 279 21.71 -21.05 -27.41
N CYS A 280 20.94 -20.00 -27.14
CA CYS A 280 21.39 -18.94 -26.22
C CYS A 280 20.31 -18.41 -25.26
N GLY A 281 19.09 -18.91 -25.32
CA GLY A 281 17.98 -18.52 -24.44
C GLY A 281 17.36 -17.17 -24.76
N MET A 282 17.97 -16.35 -25.62
CA MET A 282 17.43 -15.03 -25.98
C MET A 282 16.26 -15.15 -26.97
N THR A 283 15.27 -14.28 -26.82
CA THR A 283 14.12 -14.18 -27.75
C THR A 283 14.48 -13.35 -28.99
N GLY A 284 13.74 -13.54 -30.09
CA GLY A 284 13.83 -12.67 -31.27
C GLY A 284 14.73 -13.18 -32.41
N HIS A 285 15.29 -14.39 -32.29
CA HIS A 285 15.97 -15.08 -33.38
C HIS A 285 15.91 -16.60 -33.24
N TRP A 286 16.05 -17.33 -34.35
CA TRP A 286 16.08 -18.79 -34.36
C TRP A 286 17.49 -19.32 -34.09
N GLY A 287 17.61 -20.54 -33.56
CA GLY A 287 18.92 -21.17 -33.31
C GLY A 287 19.85 -21.20 -34.54
N LYS A 288 19.29 -21.33 -35.74
CA LYS A 288 20.04 -21.31 -37.01
C LYS A 288 20.64 -19.94 -37.35
N THR A 289 20.06 -18.85 -36.86
CA THR A 289 20.53 -17.47 -37.09
C THR A 289 21.19 -16.85 -35.85
N CYS A 290 21.45 -17.66 -34.82
CA CYS A 290 22.10 -17.22 -33.59
C CYS A 290 23.57 -16.85 -33.83
N ARG A 291 23.90 -15.58 -33.57
CA ARG A 291 25.27 -15.01 -33.65
C ARG A 291 25.93 -14.87 -32.28
N THR A 292 25.34 -15.42 -31.23
CA THR A 292 25.88 -15.35 -29.87
C THR A 292 27.26 -16.01 -29.79
N ALA A 293 28.18 -15.37 -29.08
CA ALA A 293 29.54 -15.88 -28.89
C ALA A 293 29.53 -17.28 -28.27
N LYS A 294 30.43 -18.16 -28.74
CA LYS A 294 30.45 -19.58 -28.39
C LYS A 294 30.50 -19.83 -26.87
N HIS A 295 31.29 -19.06 -26.14
CA HIS A 295 31.41 -19.20 -24.68
C HIS A 295 30.08 -18.95 -23.93
N LEU A 296 29.23 -18.03 -24.41
CA LEU A 296 27.92 -17.76 -23.81
C LEU A 296 26.90 -18.86 -24.15
N VAL A 297 26.98 -19.40 -25.37
CA VAL A 297 26.19 -20.57 -25.78
C VAL A 297 26.54 -21.79 -24.92
N ASP A 298 27.83 -22.01 -24.65
CA ASP A 298 28.31 -23.13 -23.85
C ASP A 298 27.84 -23.01 -22.38
N LEU A 299 27.86 -21.81 -21.79
CA LEU A 299 27.31 -21.54 -20.46
C LEU A 299 25.81 -21.79 -20.38
N TYR A 300 25.05 -21.34 -21.38
CA TYR A 300 23.60 -21.57 -21.44
C TYR A 300 23.25 -23.06 -21.62
N GLN A 301 24.00 -23.79 -22.45
CA GLN A 301 23.78 -25.22 -22.61
C GLN A 301 24.18 -26.01 -21.35
N ALA A 302 25.21 -25.57 -20.63
CA ALA A 302 25.59 -26.15 -19.35
C ALA A 302 24.50 -25.95 -18.29
N SER A 303 23.86 -24.78 -18.23
CA SER A 303 22.78 -24.51 -17.28
C SER A 303 21.52 -25.34 -17.57
N ILE A 304 21.21 -25.64 -18.84
CA ILE A 304 20.12 -26.55 -19.21
C ILE A 304 20.46 -28.00 -18.83
N LYS A 305 21.68 -28.46 -19.11
CA LYS A 305 22.12 -29.83 -18.79
C LYS A 305 22.21 -30.09 -17.28
N GLY A 306 22.50 -29.05 -16.49
CA GLY A 306 22.53 -29.12 -15.03
C GLY A 306 21.17 -29.38 -14.37
N LYS A 307 20.05 -29.08 -15.05
CA LYS A 307 18.70 -29.31 -14.51
C LYS A 307 18.27 -30.79 -14.48
N GLY A 308 19.05 -31.71 -15.07
CA GLY A 308 18.73 -33.14 -15.16
C GLY A 308 19.32 -34.05 -14.06
N LYS A 309 20.16 -33.52 -13.16
CA LYS A 309 20.66 -34.26 -11.98
C LYS A 309 20.26 -33.48 -10.73
N VAL A 310 19.17 -33.93 -10.11
CA VAL A 310 18.75 -33.48 -8.79
C VAL A 310 19.81 -33.93 -7.78
N VAL A 311 20.61 -32.99 -7.30
CA VAL A 311 21.27 -33.05 -5.99
C VAL A 311 20.84 -31.77 -5.30
N GLU A 312 20.10 -31.92 -4.20
CA GLU A 312 19.60 -30.85 -3.35
C GLU A 312 20.73 -29.90 -2.95
N ALA A 313 20.61 -28.65 -3.41
CA ALA A 313 21.20 -27.51 -2.74
C ALA A 313 20.12 -26.44 -2.71
N ASN A 314 19.77 -26.02 -1.49
CA ASN A 314 18.78 -25.00 -1.18
C ASN A 314 18.97 -23.77 -2.07
N TYR A 315 18.06 -23.58 -3.02
CA TYR A 315 17.87 -22.31 -3.71
C TYR A 315 16.55 -21.75 -3.21
N VAL A 316 16.67 -20.80 -2.28
CA VAL A 316 15.54 -20.00 -1.83
C VAL A 316 15.26 -19.00 -2.95
N ASP A 317 14.16 -19.18 -3.67
CA ASP A 317 13.57 -18.11 -4.47
C ASP A 317 12.99 -17.07 -3.50
N GLU A 318 13.84 -16.14 -3.04
CA GLU A 318 13.36 -14.85 -2.54
C GLU A 318 13.07 -13.98 -3.76
N GLU A 319 11.86 -14.13 -4.32
CA GLU A 319 11.20 -13.00 -4.96
C GLU A 319 10.95 -11.95 -3.86
N ASN A 320 11.93 -11.07 -3.69
CA ASN A 320 11.83 -9.87 -2.87
C ASN A 320 10.52 -9.13 -3.20
N PRO A 321 9.59 -8.92 -2.25
CA PRO A 321 8.79 -7.72 -2.31
C PRO A 321 9.78 -6.57 -2.08
N SER A 322 9.99 -5.72 -3.09
CA SER A 322 10.76 -4.49 -2.93
C SER A 322 10.20 -3.69 -1.76
N GLY A 323 10.83 -3.82 -0.59
CA GLY A 323 10.69 -2.87 0.49
C GLY A 323 11.33 -1.54 0.08
N PRO A 324 10.96 -0.44 0.74
CA PRO A 324 11.51 0.88 0.42
C PRO A 324 13.03 0.86 0.60
N SER A 325 13.75 1.04 -0.51
CA SER A 325 15.21 1.11 -0.58
C SER A 325 15.65 2.51 -0.15
N PHE A 326 16.07 2.67 1.10
CA PHE A 326 16.69 3.89 1.60
C PHE A 326 18.21 3.85 1.34
N ASP A 327 18.77 4.88 0.71
CA ASP A 327 20.22 5.00 0.44
C ASP A 327 20.83 6.22 1.13
N VAL A 328 22.14 6.17 1.35
CA VAL A 328 22.98 7.13 2.09
C VAL A 328 23.02 8.52 1.44
N SER A 329 22.57 8.66 0.19
CA SER A 329 22.57 9.93 -0.55
C SER A 329 21.58 10.99 -0.04
N ASP A 330 20.70 10.66 0.91
CA ASP A 330 19.67 11.57 1.41
C ASP A 330 20.17 12.63 2.42
N PHE A 331 21.47 12.66 2.73
CA PHE A 331 22.03 13.52 3.78
C PHE A 331 22.87 14.71 3.30
N PHE A 332 22.85 15.06 2.01
CA PHE A 332 23.46 16.30 1.53
C PHE A 332 22.41 17.25 0.95
N ASN A 333 21.54 17.79 1.81
CA ASN A 333 20.85 19.06 1.55
C ASN A 333 20.42 19.69 2.88
N ASP A 334 21.40 19.97 3.74
CA ASP A 334 21.25 21.03 4.73
C ASP A 334 21.42 22.37 3.99
N ASN A 335 20.36 23.17 3.93
CA ASN A 335 20.51 24.60 3.66
C ASN A 335 19.91 25.36 4.85
N PRO A 336 20.74 25.90 5.76
CA PRO A 336 20.29 26.72 6.87
C PRO A 336 20.24 28.17 6.39
N ASP A 337 19.09 28.61 5.87
CA ASP A 337 18.68 30.02 5.96
C ASP A 337 17.30 30.21 5.33
N SER A 338 16.30 30.45 6.18
CA SER A 338 15.14 31.29 5.92
C SER A 338 14.39 31.45 7.24
N GLY A 339 14.89 32.33 8.10
CA GLY A 339 14.05 32.92 9.13
C GLY A 339 12.87 33.63 8.47
N ASN A 340 11.67 33.40 8.99
CA ASN A 340 10.62 34.40 9.02
C ASN A 340 9.61 34.03 10.11
N ASP A 341 9.59 34.88 11.12
CA ASP A 341 8.60 34.97 12.18
C ASP A 341 7.18 35.05 11.61
N LEU A 342 6.25 34.27 12.18
CA LEU A 342 4.83 34.65 12.23
C LEU A 342 4.25 34.20 13.57
N ILE A 343 4.32 35.14 14.52
CA ILE A 343 3.52 35.20 15.74
C ILE A 343 2.08 35.59 15.36
N PHE A 344 1.11 34.78 15.76
CA PHE A 344 -0.26 35.22 16.07
C PHE A 344 -0.63 34.46 17.36
N GLY A 345 -0.85 35.08 18.52
CA GLY A 345 -1.46 36.38 18.77
C GLY A 345 -2.79 36.12 19.47
N ASP A 346 -2.72 35.85 20.78
CA ASP A 346 -3.87 35.84 21.68
C ASP A 346 -4.63 37.16 21.57
N ASN A 347 -5.96 37.11 21.48
CA ASN A 347 -6.82 38.23 21.78
C ASN A 347 -8.08 37.75 22.51
N SER A 348 -8.00 37.83 23.84
CA SER A 348 -9.13 37.88 24.75
C SER A 348 -9.63 39.33 24.92
N ASN A 349 -10.95 39.45 25.13
CA ASN A 349 -11.75 40.57 25.63
C ASN A 349 -12.42 41.48 24.59
N ILE A 350 -13.74 41.33 24.44
CA ILE A 350 -14.76 42.15 25.13
C ILE A 350 -15.85 41.22 25.67
#